data_AF-A0A522SRV9-F1
#
_entry.id   AF-A0A522SRV9-F1
#
_cell.length_a   1.000
_cell.length_b   1.000
_cell.length_c   1.000
_cell.angle_alpha   90.00
_cell.angle_beta   90.00
_cell.angle_gamma   90.00
#
_symmetry.space_group_name_H-M   'P 1'
#
loop_
_entity.id
_entity.type
_entity.pdbx_description
1 polymer ?
#
loop_
_entity_poly.entity_id
_entity_poly.type
_entity_poly.pdbx_seq_one_letter_code
_entity_poly.pdbx_strand_id
1 'polypeptide(L)'
;MKKCSLILLGCFCGMWVMSCHSANSNDTRQFHSDKPVSIAMTGYPEQYPVFSVADTAFDFGNIQEGDVVQFAFRFKNTGSKPLIISEASSTCGCTIPDYPKNPVAPGQEDILKVVFIINRYQ
;
A
#
# COMPACT_ATOMS: atom_id res chain seq x y z
N MET A 1 21.51 -47.05 -22.05
CA MET A 1 22.84 -47.67 -22.12
C MET A 1 23.40 -47.52 -23.53
N LYS A 2 24.61 -46.94 -23.64
CA LYS A 2 25.52 -46.95 -24.82
C LYS A 2 25.03 -46.00 -25.95
N LYS A 3 25.76 -44.96 -26.38
CA LYS A 3 27.19 -44.92 -26.72
C LYS A 3 27.73 -43.48 -26.55
N CYS A 4 28.84 -43.38 -25.82
CA CYS A 4 29.66 -42.18 -25.64
C CYS A 4 30.65 -42.13 -26.82
N SER A 5 30.74 -41.02 -27.54
CA SER A 5 31.72 -40.83 -28.62
C SER A 5 32.72 -39.75 -28.22
N LEU A 6 33.99 -40.17 -28.22
CA LEU A 6 35.19 -39.51 -27.74
C LEU A 6 36.04 -39.13 -28.97
N ILE A 7 36.39 -37.85 -29.16
CA ILE A 7 37.44 -37.36 -30.06
C ILE A 7 38.05 -36.12 -29.36
N LEU A 8 39.16 -36.20 -28.61
CA LEU A 8 40.59 -36.35 -28.94
C LEU A 8 41.27 -35.02 -29.35
N LEU A 9 41.91 -34.42 -28.32
CA LEU A 9 43.22 -33.74 -28.29
C LEU A 9 43.61 -32.77 -29.44
N GLY A 10 43.78 -31.48 -29.08
CA GLY A 10 44.46 -30.48 -29.92
C GLY A 10 45.05 -29.36 -29.07
N CYS A 11 46.19 -29.63 -28.44
CA CYS A 11 47.02 -28.65 -27.74
C CYS A 11 47.78 -27.82 -28.77
N PHE A 12 47.55 -26.51 -28.86
CA PHE A 12 48.46 -25.59 -29.57
C PHE A 12 48.64 -24.29 -28.80
N CYS A 13 49.74 -24.31 -28.03
CA CYS A 13 50.70 -23.25 -27.80
C CYS A 13 50.30 -21.79 -28.06
N GLY A 14 50.22 -21.03 -26.97
CA GLY A 14 50.78 -19.68 -26.78
C GLY A 14 50.96 -18.76 -27.99
N MET A 15 50.16 -17.70 -28.01
CA MET A 15 50.62 -16.39 -28.45
C MET A 15 50.36 -15.37 -27.33
N TRP A 16 51.45 -15.01 -26.68
CA TRP A 16 51.61 -13.83 -25.83
C TRP A 16 51.61 -12.56 -26.68
N VAL A 17 50.77 -11.58 -26.34
CA VAL A 17 51.05 -10.13 -26.40
C VAL A 17 50.11 -9.45 -25.38
N MET A 18 50.60 -9.08 -24.19
CA MET A 18 51.13 -7.76 -23.80
C MET A 18 50.07 -6.63 -23.78
N SER A 19 49.59 -6.26 -22.58
CA SER A 19 49.75 -4.90 -22.03
C SER A 19 49.14 -4.81 -20.62
N CYS A 20 49.93 -4.36 -19.63
CA CYS A 20 49.43 -3.87 -18.35
C CYS A 20 49.36 -2.35 -18.41
N HIS A 21 48.19 -1.75 -18.19
CA HIS A 21 48.12 -0.35 -17.76
C HIS A 21 46.94 -0.10 -16.82
N SER A 22 47.29 0.45 -15.65
CA SER A 22 46.50 1.22 -14.68
C SER A 22 45.15 0.69 -14.20
N ALA A 23 45.15 0.33 -12.92
CA ALA A 23 43.98 0.28 -12.08
C ALA A 23 43.20 1.60 -12.13
N ASN A 24 41.91 1.51 -12.44
CA ASN A 24 40.90 2.34 -11.78
C ASN A 24 39.63 1.49 -11.61
N SER A 25 39.42 1.00 -10.40
CA SER A 25 38.23 0.23 -10.04
C SER A 25 37.04 1.17 -9.89
N ASN A 26 36.32 1.41 -10.98
CA ASN A 26 34.96 1.92 -10.93
C ASN A 26 34.02 0.79 -11.31
N ASP A 27 33.63 0.00 -10.30
CA ASP A 27 32.58 -1.03 -10.36
C ASP A 27 31.25 -0.38 -10.78
N THR A 28 31.04 -0.29 -12.09
CA THR A 28 29.74 -0.01 -12.66
C THR A 28 29.14 -1.36 -12.99
N ARG A 29 28.34 -1.90 -12.07
CA ARG A 29 27.52 -3.07 -12.35
C ARG A 29 26.64 -2.78 -13.55
N GLN A 30 27.05 -3.30 -14.71
CA GLN A 30 26.23 -3.37 -15.91
C GLN A 30 25.04 -4.27 -15.59
N PHE A 31 23.88 -3.68 -15.35
CA PHE A 31 22.62 -4.37 -15.52
C PHE A 31 22.47 -4.64 -17.02
N HIS A 32 22.98 -5.79 -17.47
CA HIS A 32 22.67 -6.33 -18.78
C HIS A 32 21.17 -6.65 -18.81
N SER A 33 20.41 -5.72 -19.37
CA SER A 33 19.01 -5.88 -19.74
C SER A 33 18.92 -6.65 -21.06
N ASP A 34 19.40 -7.90 -21.06
CA ASP A 34 19.24 -8.81 -22.20
C ASP A 34 18.46 -10.04 -21.75
N LYS A 35 17.19 -9.76 -21.44
CA LYS A 35 16.01 -10.63 -21.58
C LYS A 35 14.82 -9.78 -21.12
N PRO A 36 13.78 -9.56 -21.94
CA PRO A 36 12.53 -9.07 -21.39
C PRO A 36 12.04 -10.15 -20.43
N VAL A 37 12.24 -9.94 -19.13
CA VAL A 37 11.54 -10.72 -18.13
C VAL A 37 10.09 -10.26 -18.23
N SER A 38 9.32 -10.94 -19.08
CA SER A 38 7.87 -10.91 -19.02
C SER A 38 7.45 -11.60 -17.73
N ILE A 39 7.64 -10.92 -16.59
CA ILE A 39 6.87 -11.20 -15.39
C ILE A 39 5.45 -10.79 -15.76
N ALA A 40 4.71 -11.72 -16.35
CA ALA A 40 3.27 -11.69 -16.24
C ALA A 40 3.00 -11.77 -14.73
N MET A 41 2.86 -10.59 -14.11
CA MET A 41 2.36 -10.43 -12.77
C MET A 41 0.94 -10.98 -12.82
N THR A 42 0.80 -12.28 -12.60
CA THR A 42 -0.50 -12.89 -12.34
C THR A 42 -0.95 -12.25 -11.04
N GLY A 43 -1.80 -11.22 -11.19
CA GLY A 43 -2.22 -10.37 -10.09
C GLY A 43 -2.77 -11.24 -8.97
N TYR A 44 -2.09 -11.26 -7.84
CA TYR A 44 -2.72 -11.69 -6.61
C TYR A 44 -3.89 -10.73 -6.38
N PRO A 45 -5.13 -11.22 -6.16
CA PRO A 45 -6.22 -10.33 -5.85
C PRO A 45 -5.84 -9.62 -4.56
N GLU A 46 -5.54 -8.33 -4.64
CA GLU A 46 -5.09 -7.56 -3.50
C GLU A 46 -6.12 -7.68 -2.37
N GLN A 47 -5.71 -8.28 -1.25
CA GLN A 47 -6.60 -8.54 -0.12
C GLN A 47 -6.36 -7.50 0.97
N TYR A 48 -7.11 -6.40 0.94
CA TYR A 48 -7.03 -5.32 1.93
C TYR A 48 -8.43 -4.96 2.47
N PRO A 49 -8.51 -4.34 3.67
CA PRO A 49 -9.76 -3.72 4.11
C PRO A 49 -10.08 -2.50 3.25
N VAL A 50 -11.36 -2.24 3.01
CA VAL A 50 -11.80 -1.06 2.24
C VAL A 50 -12.90 -0.36 3.03
N PHE A 51 -12.67 0.89 3.40
CA PHE A 51 -13.66 1.76 4.04
C PHE A 51 -14.55 2.38 2.96
N SER A 52 -15.87 2.14 3.02
CA SER A 52 -16.85 2.72 2.09
C SER A 52 -17.96 3.41 2.88
N VAL A 53 -18.28 4.66 2.55
CA VAL A 53 -19.36 5.44 3.18
C VAL A 53 -20.22 6.04 2.08
N ALA A 54 -21.54 6.08 2.29
CA ALA A 54 -22.47 6.63 1.30
C ALA A 54 -22.48 8.16 1.32
N ASP A 55 -22.60 8.74 2.52
CA ASP A 55 -22.66 10.18 2.72
C ASP A 55 -21.36 10.68 3.33
N THR A 56 -20.78 11.73 2.75
CA THR A 56 -19.54 12.35 3.24
C THR A 56 -19.78 13.72 3.87
N ALA A 57 -21.00 14.22 3.78
CA ALA A 57 -21.42 15.51 4.29
C ALA A 57 -22.81 15.41 4.92
N PHE A 58 -23.00 16.19 5.98
CA PHE A 58 -24.29 16.38 6.62
C PHE A 58 -24.42 17.84 6.99
N ASP A 59 -25.59 18.44 6.69
CA ASP A 59 -25.91 19.81 7.06
C ASP A 59 -26.88 19.78 8.24
N PHE A 60 -26.45 20.32 9.38
CA PHE A 60 -27.29 20.47 10.57
C PHE A 60 -28.33 21.58 10.43
N GLY A 61 -28.23 22.41 9.39
CA GLY A 61 -29.06 23.58 9.18
C GLY A 61 -28.80 24.66 10.23
N ASN A 62 -29.87 25.29 10.70
CA ASN A 62 -29.77 26.31 11.74
C ASN A 62 -29.71 25.65 13.12
N ILE A 63 -28.53 25.75 13.75
CA ILE A 63 -28.26 25.32 15.12
C ILE A 63 -27.96 26.55 15.99
N GLN A 64 -28.39 26.51 17.24
CA GLN A 64 -28.26 27.62 18.19
C GLN A 64 -26.97 27.52 18.99
N GLU A 65 -26.59 28.63 19.60
CA GLU A 65 -25.43 28.67 20.48
C GLU A 65 -25.65 27.79 21.72
N GLY A 66 -24.64 26.98 22.06
CA GLY A 66 -24.73 26.01 23.15
C GLY A 66 -25.32 24.67 22.73
N ASP A 67 -25.78 24.52 21.48
CA ASP A 67 -26.25 23.23 20.99
C ASP A 67 -25.11 22.22 20.87
N VAL A 68 -25.44 20.99 21.25
CA VAL A 68 -24.64 19.80 20.98
C VAL A 68 -25.42 18.94 20.02
N VAL A 69 -24.98 18.90 18.76
CA VAL A 69 -25.61 18.08 17.73
C VAL A 69 -24.71 16.91 17.38
N GLN A 70 -25.31 15.84 16.88
CA GLN A 70 -24.58 14.62 16.52
C GLN A 70 -25.11 14.04 15.23
N PHE A 71 -24.20 13.44 14.46
CA PHE A 71 -24.53 12.69 13.25
C PHE A 71 -23.78 11.36 13.22
N ALA A 72 -24.40 10.34 12.64
CA ALA A 72 -23.87 8.99 12.57
C ALA A 72 -23.64 8.59 11.11
N PHE A 73 -22.39 8.64 10.66
CA PHE A 73 -22.01 8.15 9.34
C PHE A 73 -21.96 6.63 9.36
N ARG A 74 -22.86 6.00 8.61
CA ARG A 74 -22.82 4.56 8.39
C ARG A 74 -21.78 4.25 7.32
N PHE A 75 -20.82 3.40 7.66
CA PHE A 75 -19.82 2.91 6.73
C PHE A 75 -19.84 1.39 6.66
N LYS A 76 -19.25 0.85 5.60
CA LYS A 76 -19.15 -0.58 5.31
C LYS A 76 -17.71 -0.95 5.01
N ASN A 77 -17.27 -2.11 5.49
CA ASN A 77 -16.06 -2.73 5.00
C ASN A 77 -16.36 -3.48 3.69
N THR A 78 -16.04 -2.90 2.54
CA THR A 78 -16.23 -3.55 1.23
C THR A 78 -15.00 -4.34 0.77
N GLY A 79 -13.96 -4.41 1.62
CA GLY A 79 -12.75 -5.16 1.36
C GLY A 79 -12.87 -6.63 1.75
N SER A 80 -11.75 -7.34 1.70
CA SER A 80 -11.69 -8.78 1.98
C SER A 80 -10.94 -9.14 3.27
N LYS A 81 -10.46 -8.12 4.00
CA LYS A 81 -9.82 -8.25 5.33
C LYS A 81 -10.57 -7.41 6.36
N PRO A 82 -10.48 -7.73 7.66
CA PRO A 82 -11.04 -6.91 8.73
C PRO A 82 -10.50 -5.47 8.67
N LEU A 83 -11.41 -4.50 8.81
CA LEU A 83 -11.11 -3.07 8.80
C LEU A 83 -10.94 -2.60 10.25
N ILE A 84 -9.79 -2.01 10.55
CA ILE A 84 -9.48 -1.40 11.85
C ILE A 84 -9.26 0.08 11.62
N ILE A 85 -9.98 0.92 12.34
CA ILE A 85 -9.76 2.36 12.34
C ILE A 85 -8.71 2.66 13.41
N SER A 86 -7.53 3.10 12.98
CA SER A 86 -6.42 3.40 13.89
C SER A 86 -6.62 4.73 14.62
N GLU A 87 -7.15 5.72 13.92
CA GLU A 87 -7.34 7.08 14.42
C GLU A 87 -8.49 7.76 13.66
N ALA A 88 -9.19 8.67 14.34
CA ALA A 88 -10.05 9.65 13.71
C ALA A 88 -9.78 11.00 14.39
N SER A 89 -9.42 12.00 13.59
CA SER A 89 -9.09 13.35 14.05
C SER A 89 -9.86 14.39 13.26
N SER A 90 -10.07 15.55 13.87
CA SER A 90 -10.77 16.69 13.29
C SER A 90 -9.81 17.88 13.21
N THR A 91 -10.06 18.77 12.25
CA THR A 91 -9.30 20.01 12.10
C THR A 91 -9.73 21.11 13.06
N CYS A 92 -10.96 21.03 13.60
CA CYS A 92 -11.53 21.95 14.58
C CYS A 92 -11.87 21.22 15.88
N GLY A 93 -11.51 21.81 17.02
CA GLY A 93 -11.84 21.27 18.36
C GLY A 93 -13.34 21.19 18.66
N CYS A 94 -14.17 21.82 17.83
CA CYS A 94 -15.63 21.74 17.88
C CYS A 94 -16.19 20.39 17.39
N THR A 95 -15.39 19.55 16.72
CA THR A 95 -15.83 18.27 16.15
C THR A 95 -15.15 17.10 16.87
N ILE A 96 -15.94 16.21 17.46
CA ILE A 96 -15.46 15.06 18.23
C ILE A 96 -15.91 13.78 17.53
N PRO A 97 -14.99 13.03 16.89
CA PRO A 97 -15.30 11.74 16.29
C PRO A 97 -15.29 10.62 17.35
N ASP A 98 -16.28 9.73 17.26
CA ASP A 98 -16.42 8.49 18.02
C ASP A 98 -16.56 7.34 17.02
N TYR A 99 -15.66 6.37 17.09
CA TYR A 99 -15.48 5.31 16.09
C TYR A 99 -15.21 3.96 16.76
N PRO A 100 -15.62 2.84 16.12
CA PRO A 100 -15.44 1.52 16.67
C PRO A 100 -13.95 1.17 16.81
N LYS A 101 -13.59 0.63 17.98
CA LYS A 101 -12.22 0.15 18.26
C LYS A 101 -12.02 -1.33 17.89
N ASN A 102 -13.12 -2.04 17.67
CA ASN A 102 -13.09 -3.43 17.27
C ASN A 102 -12.95 -3.54 15.74
N PRO A 103 -12.33 -4.60 15.23
CA PRO A 103 -12.27 -4.84 13.79
C PRO A 103 -13.66 -5.04 13.18
N VAL A 104 -13.94 -4.34 12.08
CA VAL A 104 -15.16 -4.49 11.28
C VAL A 104 -14.90 -5.54 10.19
N ALA A 105 -15.59 -6.68 10.27
CA ALA A 105 -15.38 -7.79 9.34
C ALA A 105 -15.77 -7.44 7.88
N PRO A 106 -15.22 -8.14 6.88
CA PRO A 106 -15.64 -7.98 5.48
C PRO A 106 -17.16 -8.06 5.29
N GLY A 107 -17.71 -7.10 4.56
CA GLY A 107 -19.15 -6.98 4.29
C GLY A 107 -19.99 -6.45 5.45
N GLN A 108 -19.42 -6.22 6.64
CA GLN A 108 -20.13 -5.65 7.77
C GLN A 108 -20.15 -4.13 7.72
N GLU A 109 -21.16 -3.57 8.37
CA GLU A 109 -21.35 -2.13 8.56
C GLU A 109 -21.13 -1.74 10.01
N ASP A 110 -20.68 -0.52 10.21
CA ASP A 110 -20.57 0.10 11.53
C ASP A 110 -20.78 1.63 11.40
N ILE A 111 -20.73 2.33 12.53
CA ILE A 111 -21.05 3.76 12.64
C ILE A 111 -19.83 4.55 13.08
N LEU A 112 -19.53 5.61 12.34
CA LEU A 112 -18.67 6.71 12.77
C LEU A 112 -19.59 7.84 13.26
N LYS A 113 -19.68 8.01 14.58
CA LYS A 113 -20.45 9.09 15.19
C LYS A 113 -19.59 10.34 15.26
N VAL A 114 -20.16 11.47 14.90
CA VAL A 114 -19.53 12.78 14.99
C VAL A 114 -20.40 13.65 15.88
N VAL A 115 -19.83 14.18 16.94
CA VAL A 115 -20.47 15.16 17.81
C VAL A 115 -19.91 16.53 17.47
N PHE A 116 -20.77 17.52 17.32
CA PHE A 116 -20.43 18.90 17.02
C PHE A 116 -20.94 19.80 18.14
N ILE A 117 -20.01 20.54 18.76
CA ILE A 117 -20.28 21.41 19.90
C ILE A 117 -20.14 22.86 19.46
N ILE A 118 -21.24 23.62 19.49
CA ILE A 118 -21.23 25.05 19.18
C ILE A 118 -20.95 25.86 20.44
N ASN A 119 -19.72 26.33 20.56
CA ASN A 119 -19.31 27.29 21.60
C ASN A 119 -18.82 28.58 20.94
N ARG A 120 -19.24 29.75 21.46
CA ARG A 120 -18.72 31.08 21.05
C ARG A 120 -17.31 31.40 21.55
N TYR A 121 -16.71 30.53 22.37
CA TYR A 121 -15.46 30.79 23.09
C TYR A 121 -14.38 29.73 22.81
N GLN A 122 -13.92 29.66 21.57
CA GLN A 122 -12.57 29.19 21.23
C GLN A 122 -11.89 30.19 20.31
#